data_AF-A0A7C8Z5G1-F1
#
_entry.id   AF-A0A7C8Z5G1-F1
#
_cell.length_a   1.000
_cell.length_b   1.000
_cell.length_c   1.000
_cell.angle_alpha   90.00
_cell.angle_beta   90.00
_cell.angle_gamma   90.00
#
_symmetry.space_group_name_H-M   'P 1'
#
loop_
_entity.id
_entity.type
_entity.pdbx_description
1 polymer ?
#
loop_
_entity_poly.entity_id
_entity_poly.type
_entity_poly.pdbx_seq_one_letter_code
_entity_poly.pdbx_strand_id
1 'polypeptide(L)'
;EATRIRISNLLDQFRASDDEVHTFEANLNNYERAVVHQLSRKMGMTSKSFGKGNQRHVSVCKVKKSSKSLKEKDNVSSLSFSEESKRVLMDLFIHYPPGE
;
A
#
# COMPACT_ATOMS: atom_id res chain seq x y z
N GLU A 1 -19.26 -10.27 11.51
CA GLU A 1 -19.23 -11.01 10.22
C GLU A 1 -20.08 -10.42 9.10
N ALA A 2 -21.38 -10.15 9.29
CA ALA A 2 -22.26 -9.66 8.20
C ALA A 2 -21.73 -8.41 7.47
N THR A 3 -21.23 -7.42 8.20
CA THR A 3 -20.64 -6.19 7.64
C THR A 3 -19.42 -6.47 6.76
N ARG A 4 -18.55 -7.39 7.19
CA ARG A 4 -17.36 -7.79 6.44
C ARG A 4 -17.70 -8.51 5.15
N ILE A 5 -18.70 -9.40 5.19
CA ILE A 5 -19.22 -10.09 4.02
C ILE A 5 -19.80 -9.08 3.02
N ARG A 6 -20.62 -8.13 3.49
CA ARG A 6 -21.19 -7.07 2.64
C ARG A 6 -20.11 -6.23 1.96
N ILE A 7 -19.12 -5.77 2.72
CA ILE A 7 -18.00 -4.96 2.18
C ILE A 7 -17.18 -5.80 1.18
N SER A 8 -16.90 -7.06 1.49
CA SER A 8 -16.16 -7.95 0.58
C SER A 8 -16.89 -8.10 -0.75
N ASN A 9 -18.18 -8.42 -0.73
CA ASN A 9 -18.98 -8.59 -1.94
C ASN A 9 -19.00 -7.30 -2.78
N LEU A 10 -19.09 -6.13 -2.13
CA LEU A 10 -19.06 -4.85 -2.82
C LEU A 10 -17.68 -4.60 -3.47
N LEU A 11 -16.59 -4.92 -2.77
CA LEU A 11 -15.24 -4.78 -3.32
C LEU A 11 -14.98 -5.76 -4.47
N ASP A 12 -15.53 -6.98 -4.42
CA ASP A 12 -15.45 -7.95 -5.52
C ASP A 12 -16.24 -7.48 -6.75
N GLN A 13 -17.44 -6.92 -6.53
CA GLN A 13 -18.23 -6.30 -7.61
C GLN A 13 -17.49 -5.10 -8.22
N PHE A 14 -16.96 -4.21 -7.39
CA PHE A 14 -16.13 -3.09 -7.85
C PHE A 14 -14.92 -3.59 -8.62
N ARG A 15 -14.24 -4.65 -8.15
CA ARG A 15 -13.09 -5.23 -8.83
C ARG A 15 -13.44 -5.73 -10.23
N ALA A 16 -14.63 -6.29 -10.41
CA ALA A 16 -15.14 -6.79 -11.68
C ALA A 16 -15.71 -5.70 -12.60
N SER A 17 -16.04 -4.51 -12.08
CA SER A 17 -16.52 -3.39 -12.90
C SER A 17 -15.38 -2.73 -13.71
N ASP A 18 -15.71 -1.82 -14.60
CA ASP A 18 -14.72 -1.00 -15.33
C ASP A 18 -14.32 0.28 -14.56
N ASP A 19 -14.98 0.55 -13.42
CA ASP A 19 -14.75 1.78 -12.65
C ASP A 19 -13.34 1.81 -12.04
N GLU A 20 -12.70 2.97 -12.04
CA GLU A 20 -11.35 3.10 -11.47
C GLU A 20 -11.35 3.35 -9.96
N VAL A 21 -12.39 4.00 -9.47
CA VAL A 21 -12.53 4.45 -8.08
C VAL A 21 -13.94 4.16 -7.59
N HIS A 22 -14.04 3.55 -6.41
CA HIS A 22 -15.29 3.40 -5.68
C HIS A 22 -15.22 4.19 -4.38
N THR A 23 -16.21 5.05 -4.14
CA THR A 23 -16.30 5.84 -2.91
C THR A 23 -17.45 5.33 -2.07
N PHE A 24 -17.14 4.95 -0.83
CA PHE A 24 -18.13 4.59 0.17
C PHE A 24 -18.78 5.84 0.75
N GLU A 25 -20.04 5.72 1.15
CA GLU A 25 -20.77 6.78 1.83
C GLU A 25 -20.10 7.21 3.15
N ALA A 26 -20.34 8.46 3.56
CA ALA A 26 -19.73 9.03 4.76
C ALA A 26 -20.26 8.42 6.08
N ASN A 27 -21.32 7.61 5.99
CA ASN A 27 -21.99 6.96 7.12
C ASN A 27 -21.25 5.73 7.68
N LEU A 28 -20.11 5.33 7.09
CA LEU A 28 -19.31 4.24 7.64
C LEU A 28 -18.76 4.58 9.03
N ASN A 29 -18.92 3.67 9.97
CA ASN A 29 -18.30 3.78 11.28
C ASN A 29 -16.78 3.47 11.24
N ASN A 30 -16.08 3.69 12.34
CA ASN A 30 -14.62 3.49 12.38
C ASN A 30 -14.20 2.04 12.09
N TYR A 31 -14.96 1.07 12.60
CA TYR A 31 -14.70 -0.35 12.38
C TYR A 31 -14.90 -0.72 10.90
N GLU A 32 -15.98 -0.26 10.28
CA GLU A 32 -16.27 -0.46 8.87
C GLU A 32 -15.18 0.11 7.96
N ARG A 33 -14.72 1.33 8.26
CA ARG A 33 -13.61 1.94 7.52
C ARG A 33 -12.33 1.10 7.63
N ALA A 34 -12.02 0.57 8.82
CA ALA A 34 -10.88 -0.32 9.00
C ALA A 34 -11.02 -1.61 8.19
N VAL A 35 -12.22 -2.21 8.13
CA VAL A 35 -12.50 -3.40 7.31
C VAL A 35 -12.32 -3.11 5.82
N VAL A 36 -12.81 -1.96 5.31
CA VAL A 36 -12.59 -1.54 3.92
C VAL A 36 -11.09 -1.47 3.61
N HIS A 37 -10.30 -0.81 4.47
CA HIS A 37 -8.86 -0.69 4.28
C HIS A 37 -8.16 -2.06 4.26
N GLN A 38 -8.50 -2.95 5.20
CA GLN A 38 -7.91 -4.28 5.29
C GLN A 38 -8.24 -5.14 4.07
N LEU A 39 -9.50 -5.17 3.64
CA LEU A 39 -9.95 -5.97 2.50
C LEU A 39 -9.40 -5.42 1.19
N SER A 40 -9.41 -4.09 1.00
CA SER A 40 -8.83 -3.46 -0.19
C SER A 40 -7.36 -3.82 -0.34
N ARG A 41 -6.58 -3.74 0.75
CA ARG A 41 -5.16 -4.12 0.74
C ARG A 41 -4.98 -5.60 0.40
N LYS A 42 -5.78 -6.49 0.99
CA LYS A 42 -5.74 -7.93 0.71
C LYS A 42 -6.03 -8.24 -0.77
N MET A 43 -6.89 -7.44 -1.41
CA MET A 43 -7.26 -7.59 -2.81
C MET A 43 -6.32 -6.84 -3.78
N GLY A 44 -5.24 -6.23 -3.29
CA GLY A 44 -4.28 -5.50 -4.13
C GLY A 44 -4.76 -4.13 -4.61
N MET A 45 -5.75 -3.55 -3.93
CA MET A 45 -6.27 -2.21 -4.20
C MET A 45 -5.75 -1.20 -3.16
N THR A 46 -5.70 0.08 -3.53
CA THR A 46 -5.38 1.14 -2.58
C THR A 46 -6.66 1.77 -2.03
N SER A 47 -6.59 2.28 -0.80
CA SER A 47 -7.74 2.90 -0.16
C SER A 47 -7.30 4.09 0.67
N LYS A 48 -8.10 5.15 0.68
CA LYS A 48 -7.80 6.39 1.41
C LYS A 48 -9.07 7.00 2.01
N SER A 49 -8.96 7.47 3.26
CA SER A 49 -9.99 8.28 3.90
C SER A 49 -9.86 9.75 3.49
N PHE A 50 -10.98 10.39 3.19
CA PHE A 50 -11.09 11.82 2.90
C PHE A 50 -12.15 12.47 3.79
N GLY A 51 -12.12 13.81 3.90
CA GLY A 51 -13.07 14.56 4.73
C GLY A 51 -12.78 14.51 6.23
N LYS A 52 -13.61 15.23 7.01
CA LYS A 52 -13.52 15.33 8.48
C LYS A 52 -14.90 15.09 9.11
N GLY A 53 -14.93 14.56 10.33
CA GLY A 53 -16.18 14.33 11.07
C GLY A 53 -17.20 13.52 10.28
N ASN A 54 -18.43 14.05 10.18
CA ASN A 54 -19.57 13.40 9.51
C ASN A 54 -19.45 13.36 7.98
N GLN A 55 -18.53 14.12 7.39
CA GLN A 55 -18.26 14.08 5.94
C GLN A 55 -17.12 13.11 5.60
N ARG A 56 -16.57 12.40 6.60
CA ARG A 56 -15.45 11.49 6.39
C ARG A 56 -15.91 10.25 5.64
N HIS A 57 -15.32 9.98 4.49
CA HIS A 57 -15.62 8.84 3.63
C HIS A 57 -14.34 8.13 3.20
N VAL A 58 -14.47 6.94 2.62
CA VAL A 58 -13.34 6.14 2.14
C VAL A 58 -13.50 5.90 0.66
N SER A 59 -12.45 6.18 -0.12
CA SER A 59 -12.38 5.81 -1.53
C SER A 59 -11.37 4.70 -1.73
N VAL A 60 -11.72 3.74 -2.57
CA VAL A 60 -10.90 2.60 -2.98
C VAL A 60 -10.60 2.74 -4.45
N CYS A 61 -9.33 2.63 -4.81
CA CYS A 61 -8.87 2.78 -6.18
C CYS A 61 -8.22 1.47 -6.65
N LYS A 62 -8.51 1.07 -7.89
CA LYS A 62 -7.77 0.00 -8.54
C LYS A 62 -6.35 0.47 -8.80
N VAL A 63 -5.37 -0.34 -8.42
CA VAL A 63 -3.98 -0.06 -8.76
C VAL A 63 -3.81 -0.34 -10.24
N LYS A 64 -3.92 0.70 -11.08
CA LYS A 64 -3.36 0.63 -12.43
C LYS A 64 -1.88 0.30 -12.27
N LYS A 65 -1.37 -0.64 -13.07
CA LYS A 65 0.07 -0.92 -13.18
C LYS A 65 0.79 0.28 -13.83
N SER A 66 0.65 1.49 -13.28
CA SER A 66 1.69 2.49 -13.40
C SER A 66 2.76 2.07 -12.39
N SER A 67 4.00 2.05 -12.84
CA SER A 67 5.18 1.50 -12.18
C SER A 67 5.61 2.22 -10.89
N LYS A 68 4.66 2.63 -10.02
CA LYS A 68 4.96 3.55 -8.90
C LYS A 68 4.29 3.28 -7.55
N SER A 69 3.59 2.16 -7.32
CA SER A 69 3.02 1.91 -5.97
C SER A 69 3.00 0.46 -5.47
N LEU A 70 3.98 -0.36 -5.89
CA LEU A 70 4.39 -1.55 -5.14
C LEU A 70 5.85 -1.39 -4.70
N LYS A 71 6.05 -0.63 -3.63
CA LYS A 71 7.28 -0.68 -2.81
C LYS A 71 6.91 -0.94 -1.36
N GLU A 72 6.19 -2.02 -1.10
CA GLU A 72 6.19 -2.62 0.22
C GLU A 72 6.74 -4.04 0.07
N LYS A 73 7.97 -4.22 0.55
CA LYS A 73 8.74 -5.43 0.84
C LYS A 73 9.82 -5.98 -0.11
N ASP A 74 9.78 -5.79 -1.44
CA ASP A 74 10.83 -6.39 -2.31
C ASP A 74 11.49 -5.41 -3.31
N ASN A 75 11.60 -4.14 -2.93
CA ASN A 75 12.36 -3.17 -3.72
C ASN A 75 13.57 -2.71 -2.91
N VAL A 76 14.50 -3.62 -2.67
CA VAL A 76 15.88 -3.22 -2.40
C VAL A 76 16.30 -2.46 -3.65
N SER A 77 16.31 -1.13 -3.57
CA SER A 77 16.91 -0.30 -4.60
C SER A 77 18.34 -0.80 -4.76
N SER A 78 18.63 -1.47 -5.86
CA SER A 78 19.97 -1.98 -6.13
C SER A 78 20.89 -0.78 -6.25
N LEU A 79 21.71 -0.54 -5.23
CA LEU A 79 22.77 0.45 -5.27
C LEU A 79 24.01 -0.24 -5.84
N SER A 80 24.45 0.20 -7.02
CA SER A 80 25.70 -0.26 -7.62
C SER A 80 26.80 0.79 -7.42
N PHE A 81 27.95 0.36 -6.94
CA PHE A 81 29.15 1.20 -6.79
C PHE A 81 30.09 1.02 -7.99
N SER A 82 30.86 2.08 -8.32
CA SER A 82 31.99 1.96 -9.26
C SER A 82 33.07 1.03 -8.70
N GLU A 83 33.99 0.56 -9.55
CA GLU A 83 35.12 -0.25 -9.08
C GLU A 83 36.01 0.50 -8.09
N GLU A 84 36.26 1.80 -8.30
CA GLU A 84 37.05 2.59 -7.35
C GLU A 84 36.34 2.68 -6.00
N SER A 85 35.03 2.93 -6.02
CA SER A 85 34.22 3.07 -4.82
C SER A 85 34.20 1.76 -3.99
N LYS A 86 34.15 0.61 -4.66
CA LYS A 86 34.22 -0.71 -4.00
C LYS A 86 35.56 -0.92 -3.29
N ARG A 87 36.68 -0.54 -3.92
CA ARG A 87 38.02 -0.70 -3.33
C ARG A 87 38.16 0.11 -2.05
N VAL A 88 37.72 1.37 -2.07
CA VAL A 88 37.77 2.25 -0.89
C VAL A 88 36.91 1.71 0.25
N LEU A 89 35.70 1.24 -0.05
CA LEU A 89 34.81 0.66 0.98
C LEU A 89 35.40 -0.63 1.57
N MET A 90 36.08 -1.45 0.75
CA MET A 90 36.70 -2.69 1.21
C MET A 90 37.88 -2.40 2.17
N ASP A 91 38.72 -1.42 1.83
CA ASP A 91 39.82 -0.96 2.68
C ASP A 91 39.29 -0.42 4.03
N LEU A 92 38.21 0.36 3.99
CA LEU A 92 37.56 0.88 5.19
C LEU A 92 37.08 -0.26 6.11
N PHE A 93 36.46 -1.31 5.58
CA PHE A 93 35.98 -2.43 6.41
C PHE A 93 37.11 -3.33 6.95
N ILE A 94 38.28 -3.35 6.29
CA ILE A 94 39.46 -4.05 6.82
C ILE A 94 40.00 -3.31 8.05
N HIS A 95 40.04 -1.98 7.99
CA HIS A 95 40.56 -1.14 9.08
C HIS A 95 39.56 -0.93 10.23
N TYR A 96 38.26 -1.02 9.94
CA TYR A 96 37.18 -0.83 10.92
C TYR A 96 36.15 -1.98 10.80
N PRO A 97 36.49 -3.19 11.29
CA PRO A 97 35.58 -4.32 11.25
C PRO A 97 34.34 -4.05 12.11
N PRO A 98 33.12 -4.34 11.62
CA PRO A 98 31.91 -4.13 12.40
C PRO A 98 31.84 -5.16 13.54
N GLY A 99 32.05 -4.73 14.77
CA GLY A 99 31.95 -5.62 15.94
C GLY A 99 32.72 -5.25 17.21
N GLU A 100 33.38 -4.08 17.28
CA GLU A 100 33.78 -3.48 18.57
C GLU A 100 32.73 -2.50 19.10
#